data_AF-A0A2C9CJ17-F1
#
_entry.id   AF-A0A2C9CJ17-F1
#
_cell.length_a   1.000
_cell.length_b   1.000
_cell.length_c   1.000
_cell.angle_alpha   90.00
_cell.angle_beta   90.00
_cell.angle_gamma   90.00
#
_symmetry.space_group_name_H-M   'P 1'
#
loop_
_entity.id
_entity.type
_entity.pdbx_description
1 polymer ?
#
loop_
_entity_poly.entity_id
_entity_poly.type
_entity_poly.pdbx_seq_one_letter_code
_entity_poly.pdbx_strand_id
1 'polypeptide(L)'
;MQNYSKNDVVLVRYPFADLSSSTVRPAVVISTPHISGDIFVVPLTSKTASLLPGEFILTDWNSAGLNVITTVKRGIYTANREYGDTSHISCLIW
;
A
#
# COMPACT_ATOMS: atom_id res chain seq x y z
N MET A 1 -1.66 18.67 -6.18
CA MET A 1 -1.78 17.32 -6.78
C MET A 1 -0.57 16.52 -6.37
N GLN A 2 -0.75 15.42 -5.63
CA GLN A 2 0.36 14.49 -5.38
C GLN A 2 0.62 13.68 -6.64
N ASN A 3 1.85 13.73 -7.13
CA ASN A 3 2.30 12.88 -8.22
C ASN A 3 2.74 11.54 -7.63
N TYR A 4 1.82 10.60 -7.53
CA TYR A 4 2.20 9.21 -7.28
C TYR A 4 2.76 8.59 -8.56
N SER A 5 3.95 8.01 -8.44
CA SER A 5 4.65 7.29 -9.49
C SER A 5 4.62 5.80 -9.21
N LYS A 6 4.82 5.01 -10.25
CA LYS A 6 4.99 3.56 -10.11
C LYS A 6 6.15 3.27 -9.15
N ASN A 7 5.94 2.32 -8.24
CA ASN A 7 6.81 1.89 -7.14
C ASN A 7 6.81 2.81 -5.91
N ASP A 8 6.06 3.90 -5.89
CA ASP A 8 5.91 4.71 -4.67
C ASP A 8 5.21 3.90 -3.58
N VAL A 9 5.68 4.03 -2.34
CA VAL A 9 4.97 3.55 -1.15
C VAL A 9 4.07 4.68 -0.65
N VAL A 10 2.78 4.40 -0.60
CA VAL A 10 1.74 5.37 -0.24
C VAL A 10 0.87 4.81 0.88
N LEU A 11 0.20 5.69 1.62
CA LEU A 11 -0.82 5.28 2.58
C LEU A 11 -2.20 5.37 1.94
N VAL A 12 -2.95 4.28 2.02
CA VAL A 12 -4.31 4.20 1.47
C VAL A 12 -5.27 3.66 2.52
N ARG A 13 -6.54 4.11 2.48
CA ARG A 13 -7.62 3.44 3.22
C ARG A 13 -7.95 2.13 2.52
N TYR A 14 -7.49 1.04 3.09
CA TYR A 14 -7.72 -0.30 2.58
C TYR A 14 -8.95 -0.90 3.29
N PRO A 15 -10.02 -1.25 2.56
CA PRO A 15 -11.18 -1.90 3.16
C PRO A 15 -10.84 -3.33 3.56
N PHE A 16 -11.47 -3.82 4.64
CA PHE A 16 -11.46 -5.26 4.90
C PHE A 16 -12.19 -6.02 3.79
N ALA A 17 -11.91 -7.31 3.66
CA ALA A 17 -12.49 -8.15 2.61
C ALA A 17 -14.03 -8.25 2.69
N ASP A 18 -14.58 -8.10 3.90
CA ASP A 18 -16.02 -8.05 4.18
C ASP A 18 -16.62 -6.64 4.01
N LEU A 19 -15.80 -5.65 3.63
CA LEU A 19 -16.17 -4.23 3.47
C LEU A 19 -16.78 -3.57 4.72
N SER A 20 -16.64 -4.19 5.90
CA SER A 20 -17.26 -3.69 7.15
C SER A 20 -16.63 -2.41 7.66
N SER A 21 -15.33 -2.22 7.39
CA SER A 21 -14.56 -1.06 7.78
C SER A 21 -13.31 -0.91 6.92
N SER A 22 -12.57 0.19 7.11
CA SER A 22 -11.29 0.41 6.44
C SER A 22 -10.22 0.79 7.45
N THR A 23 -8.98 0.45 7.12
CA THR A 23 -7.78 0.81 7.90
C THR A 23 -6.78 1.48 6.98
N VAL A 24 -6.03 2.45 7.50
CA VAL A 24 -4.92 3.04 6.73
C VAL A 24 -3.78 2.03 6.69
N ARG A 25 -3.32 1.68 5.50
CA ARG A 25 -2.22 0.74 5.29
C ARG A 25 -1.23 1.27 4.26
N PRO A 26 0.06 0.95 4.39
CA PRO A 26 1.00 1.17 3.33
C PRO A 26 0.62 0.29 2.12
N ALA A 27 0.88 0.80 0.92
CA ALA A 27 0.66 0.11 -0.33
C ALA A 27 1.67 0.59 -1.38
N VAL A 28 2.02 -0.27 -2.34
CA VAL A 28 2.89 0.09 -3.47
C VAL A 28 2.03 0.44 -4.68
N VAL A 29 2.31 1.57 -5.31
CA VAL A 29 1.69 1.96 -6.58
C VAL A 29 2.26 1.10 -7.71
N ILE A 30 1.40 0.39 -8.44
CA ILE A 30 1.81 -0.47 -9.57
C ILE A 30 1.39 0.07 -10.93
N SER A 31 0.46 1.03 -10.96
CA SER A 31 0.04 1.71 -12.19
C SER A 31 1.09 2.69 -12.69
N THR A 32 1.24 2.81 -14.00
CA THR A 32 1.96 3.92 -14.63
C THR A 32 1.19 5.23 -14.48
N PRO A 33 1.84 6.40 -14.64
CA PRO A 33 1.15 7.68 -14.70
C PRO A 33 -0.01 7.64 -15.70
N HIS A 34 -1.19 8.11 -15.29
CA HIS A 34 -2.40 8.08 -16.08
C HIS A 34 -3.32 9.25 -15.75
N ILE A 35 -4.10 9.69 -16.74
CA ILE A 35 -5.02 10.84 -16.60
C ILE A 35 -6.14 10.61 -15.59
N SER A 36 -6.56 9.34 -15.40
CA SER A 36 -7.55 8.97 -14.37
C SER A 36 -7.07 9.42 -13.01
N GLY A 37 -7.97 9.93 -12.16
CA GLY A 37 -7.69 10.25 -10.76
C GLY A 37 -7.42 9.02 -9.89
N ASP A 38 -7.53 7.82 -10.45
CA ASP A 38 -7.30 6.57 -9.72
C ASP A 38 -5.90 6.00 -10.00
N ILE A 39 -5.41 5.24 -9.03
CA ILE A 39 -4.16 4.48 -9.06
C ILE A 39 -4.41 3.03 -8.68
N PHE A 40 -3.62 2.13 -9.26
CA PHE A 40 -3.60 0.74 -8.82
C PHE A 40 -2.52 0.57 -7.78
N VAL A 41 -2.90 -0.03 -6.66
CA VAL A 41 -2.02 -0.27 -5.53
C VAL A 41 -2.08 -1.73 -5.08
N VAL A 42 -0.98 -2.18 -4.51
CA VAL A 42 -0.88 -3.48 -3.83
C VAL A 42 -0.63 -3.22 -2.35
N PRO A 43 -1.51 -3.68 -1.44
CA PRO A 43 -1.37 -3.40 -0.03
C PRO A 43 -0.18 -4.17 0.57
N LEU A 44 0.46 -3.51 1.51
CA LEU A 44 1.58 -4.02 2.29
C LEU A 44 1.10 -4.41 3.70
N THR A 45 1.74 -5.40 4.31
CA THR A 45 1.42 -5.83 5.68
C THR A 45 2.66 -6.29 6.44
N SER A 46 2.68 -6.07 7.75
CA SER A 46 3.68 -6.64 8.67
C SER A 46 3.51 -8.14 8.92
N LYS A 47 2.43 -8.78 8.41
CA LYS A 47 2.23 -10.22 8.54
C LYS A 47 3.13 -10.98 7.55
N THR A 48 4.17 -11.62 8.07
CA THR A 48 5.19 -12.34 7.30
C THR A 48 5.01 -13.86 7.27
N ALA A 49 4.09 -14.39 8.07
CA ALA A 49 3.79 -15.83 8.14
C ALA A 49 2.58 -16.22 7.28
N SER A 50 2.54 -17.49 6.85
CA SER A 50 1.44 -18.09 6.08
C SER A 50 1.13 -17.35 4.76
N LEU A 51 2.18 -17.10 3.98
CA LEU A 51 2.06 -16.45 2.68
C LEU A 51 1.30 -17.33 1.69
N LEU A 52 0.38 -16.72 0.94
CA LEU A 52 -0.30 -17.39 -0.17
C LEU A 52 0.54 -17.30 -1.45
N PRO A 53 0.28 -18.14 -2.47
CA PRO A 53 0.91 -17.99 -3.78
C PRO A 53 0.76 -16.57 -4.33
N GLY A 54 1.88 -15.98 -4.74
CA GLY A 54 1.96 -14.60 -5.22
C GLY A 54 2.19 -13.54 -4.14
N GLU A 55 2.32 -13.94 -2.86
CA GLU A 55 2.73 -13.06 -1.77
C GLU A 55 4.20 -13.30 -1.42
N PHE A 56 4.92 -12.24 -1.10
CA PHE A 56 6.35 -12.32 -0.81
C PHE A 56 6.80 -11.23 0.17
N ILE A 57 7.88 -11.49 0.90
CA ILE A 57 8.53 -10.49 1.75
C ILE A 57 9.28 -9.51 0.84
N LEU A 58 9.02 -8.22 1.03
CA LEU A 58 9.73 -7.14 0.34
C LEU A 58 11.18 -7.10 0.85
N THR A 59 12.15 -7.31 -0.04
CA THR A 59 13.58 -7.38 0.31
C THR A 59 14.09 -6.07 0.90
N ASP A 60 13.82 -4.96 0.23
CA ASP A 60 14.37 -3.65 0.56
C ASP A 60 13.35 -2.78 1.31
N TRP A 61 12.58 -3.41 2.21
CA TRP A 61 11.50 -2.73 2.95
C TRP A 61 12.01 -1.50 3.72
N ASN A 62 13.21 -1.60 4.30
CA ASN A 62 13.79 -0.51 5.08
C ASN A 62 14.17 0.68 4.20
N SER A 63 14.78 0.43 3.03
CA SER A 63 15.09 1.46 2.03
C SER A 63 13.84 2.10 1.42
N ALA A 64 12.72 1.37 1.41
CA ALA A 64 11.40 1.88 1.03
C ALA A 64 10.72 2.71 2.12
N GLY A 65 11.38 2.98 3.25
CA GLY A 65 10.85 3.78 4.36
C GLY A 65 9.84 3.04 5.25
N LEU A 66 9.74 1.72 5.12
CA LEU A 66 8.94 0.89 6.02
C LEU A 66 9.75 0.60 7.28
N ASN A 67 9.05 0.50 8.39
CA ASN A 67 9.67 0.42 9.70
C ASN A 67 9.79 -1.03 10.24
N VAL A 68 9.16 -2.02 9.59
CA VAL A 68 9.31 -3.46 9.88
C VAL A 68 9.34 -4.29 8.60
N ILE A 69 9.80 -5.54 8.74
CA ILE A 69 9.71 -6.56 7.68
C ILE A 69 8.29 -6.63 7.16
N THR A 70 8.14 -6.40 5.86
CA THR A 70 6.85 -6.19 5.22
C THR A 70 6.64 -7.18 4.08
N THR A 71 5.43 -7.70 3.98
CA THR A 71 4.96 -8.57 2.91
C THR A 71 4.13 -7.78 1.90
N VAL A 72 4.35 -8.07 0.62
CA VAL A 72 3.51 -7.65 -0.50
C VAL A 72 2.37 -8.65 -0.66
N LYS A 73 1.11 -8.19 -0.59
CA LYS A 73 -0.06 -9.04 -0.82
C LYS A 73 -0.31 -9.28 -2.31
N ARG A 74 -1.10 -10.29 -2.64
CA ARG A 74 -1.45 -10.61 -4.03
C ARG A 74 -2.60 -9.76 -4.61
N GLY A 75 -3.38 -9.10 -3.73
CA GLY A 75 -4.56 -8.34 -4.13
C GLY A 75 -4.18 -7.00 -4.75
N ILE A 76 -4.86 -6.63 -5.84
CA ILE A 76 -4.75 -5.29 -6.45
C ILE A 76 -6.01 -4.51 -6.06
N TYR A 77 -5.81 -3.27 -5.64
CA TYR A 77 -6.87 -2.36 -5.26
C TYR A 77 -6.75 -1.05 -6.03
N THR A 78 -7.89 -0.42 -6.34
CA THR A 78 -7.93 0.90 -6.97
C THR A 78 -8.17 1.95 -5.89
N ALA A 79 -7.24 2.88 -5.75
CA ALA A 79 -7.37 4.00 -4.82
C ALA A 79 -7.44 5.32 -5.59
N ASN A 80 -8.21 6.27 -5.08
CA ASN A 80 -8.26 7.60 -5.67
C ASN A 80 -7.13 8.48 -5.10
N ARG A 81 -6.45 9.24 -5.98
CA ARG A 81 -5.25 10.02 -5.61
C ARG A 81 -5.50 11.11 -4.58
N GLU A 82 -6.73 11.60 -4.44
CA GLU A 82 -7.03 12.68 -3.50
C GLU A 82 -7.15 12.20 -2.05
N TYR A 83 -7.32 10.89 -1.84
CA TYR A 83 -7.52 10.29 -0.51
C TYR A 83 -6.27 9.59 0.06
N GLY A 84 -5.12 9.70 -0.61
CA GLY A 84 -3.85 9.21 -0.08
C GLY A 84 -3.24 10.21 0.90
N ASP A 85 -3.35 9.91 2.20
CA ASP A 85 -2.82 10.78 3.24
C ASP A 85 -1.32 10.51 3.45
N THR A 86 -0.44 11.38 2.94
CA THR A 86 1.01 11.29 3.19
C THR A 86 1.44 12.00 4.46
N SER A 87 0.51 12.50 5.26
CA SER A 87 0.80 13.26 6.48
C SER A 87 1.24 12.30 7.59
N HIS A 88 2.56 12.13 7.73
CA HIS A 88 3.22 11.43 8.83
C HIS A 88 2.98 9.91 8.93
N ILE A 89 3.83 9.17 8.22
CA ILE A 89 4.03 7.70 8.32
C ILE A 89 4.43 7.25 9.76
N SER A 90 4.70 8.18 10.69
CA SER A 90 5.26 7.87 12.00
C SER A 90 4.26 7.46 13.09
N CYS A 91 2.95 7.71 12.97
CA CYS A 91 2.07 7.67 14.15
C CYS A 91 0.83 6.74 14.10
N LEU A 92 0.48 6.12 12.97
CA LEU A 92 -0.83 5.43 12.83
C LEU A 92 -0.81 3.98 12.31
N ILE A 93 0.35 3.31 12.23
CA ILE A 93 0.45 2.05 11.47
C ILE A 93 1.14 0.90 12.24
N TRP A 94 0.97 0.85 13.56
CA TRP A 94 1.34 -0.33 14.35
C TRP A 94 0.19 -0.86 15.16
#